data_AF-A0A8R1TIQ5-F1
#
_entry.id   AF-A0A8R1TIQ5-F1
#
_cell.length_a   1.000
_cell.length_b   1.000
_cell.length_c   1.000
_cell.angle_alpha   90.00
_cell.angle_beta   90.00
_cell.angle_gamma   90.00
#
_symmetry.space_group_name_H-M   'P 1'
#
loop_
_entity.id
_entity.type
_entity.pdbx_description
1 polymer ?
#
loop_
_entity_poly.entity_id
_entity_poly.type
_entity_poly.pdbx_seq_one_letter_code
_entity_poly.pdbx_strand_id
1 'polypeptide(L)'
;LTNHSAQTMSSVSKLLRQNDFRLYYQVPSPSQKIVPVRIPLCLAYMSSARKIYHFPITCKIDEETGGESWKVLYGDPGSSTFATLSALVKYYKIYSYMDPKTGVIDTFPIWKTVISDSDEFD
;
A
#
# COMPACT_ATOMS: atom_id res chain seq x y z
N LEU A 1 -0.69 12.66 -11.70
CA LEU A 1 -0.11 13.53 -10.66
C LEU A 1 -0.80 13.20 -9.34
N THR A 2 -0.18 12.34 -8.54
CA THR A 2 -0.69 11.93 -7.22
C THR A 2 -0.29 12.99 -6.21
N ASN A 3 -1.25 13.75 -5.68
CA ASN A 3 -1.03 14.61 -4.51
C ASN A 3 -0.61 13.71 -3.35
N HIS A 4 0.67 13.74 -2.98
CA HIS A 4 1.21 13.08 -1.79
C HIS A 4 0.83 13.87 -0.52
N SER A 5 -0.45 14.17 -0.35
CA SER A 5 -0.93 14.88 0.82
C SER A 5 -1.08 13.93 2.00
N ALA A 6 -0.85 14.49 3.18
CA ALA A 6 -1.17 13.88 4.46
C ALA A 6 -2.70 13.74 4.58
N GLN A 7 -3.20 12.51 4.71
CA GLN A 7 -4.64 12.20 4.68
C GLN A 7 -5.00 11.04 5.62
N THR A 8 -6.23 11.03 6.12
CA THR A 8 -6.76 9.90 6.90
C THR A 8 -7.10 8.74 5.97
N MET A 9 -7.12 7.51 6.50
CA MET A 9 -7.59 6.33 5.74
C MET A 9 -9.00 6.56 5.16
N SER A 10 -9.93 7.07 5.97
CA SER A 10 -11.30 7.36 5.52
C SER A 10 -11.38 8.35 4.35
N SER A 11 -10.57 9.42 4.39
CA SER A 11 -10.54 10.40 3.30
C SER A 11 -10.02 9.78 2.01
N VAL A 12 -8.97 8.97 2.07
CA VAL A 12 -8.39 8.32 0.89
C VAL A 12 -9.32 7.26 0.32
N SER A 13 -9.99 6.48 1.17
CA SER A 13 -10.96 5.46 0.75
C SER A 13 -12.08 6.03 -0.13
N LYS A 14 -12.52 7.26 0.13
CA LYS A 14 -13.54 7.95 -0.68
C LYS A 14 -13.05 8.37 -2.07
N LEU A 15 -11.73 8.43 -2.29
CA LEU A 15 -11.10 8.86 -3.55
C LEU A 15 -10.70 7.69 -4.45
N LEU A 16 -10.76 6.45 -3.94
CA LEU A 16 -10.37 5.25 -4.67
C LEU A 16 -11.42 4.87 -5.72
N ARG A 17 -10.92 4.26 -6.80
CA ARG A 17 -11.72 3.61 -7.83
C ARG A 17 -11.36 2.12 -7.82
N GLN A 18 -12.27 1.29 -8.31
CA GLN A 18 -12.06 -0.16 -8.45
C GLN A 18 -10.80 -0.43 -9.29
N ASN A 19 -9.94 -1.35 -8.83
CA ASN A 19 -8.65 -1.69 -9.44
C ASN A 19 -7.69 -0.49 -9.61
N ASP A 20 -7.80 0.50 -8.73
CA ASP A 20 -6.90 1.64 -8.68
C ASP A 20 -6.24 1.73 -7.30
N PHE A 21 -5.11 2.42 -7.24
CA PHE A 21 -4.40 2.66 -5.99
C PHE A 21 -3.92 4.10 -5.86
N ARG A 22 -3.72 4.53 -4.62
CA ARG A 22 -3.20 5.86 -4.29
C ARG A 22 -2.12 5.76 -3.23
N LEU A 23 -1.07 6.56 -3.41
CA LEU A 23 -0.08 6.81 -2.38
C LEU A 23 -0.53 8.00 -1.52
N TYR A 24 -0.34 7.89 -0.21
CA TYR A 24 -0.63 8.97 0.72
C TYR A 24 0.21 8.84 1.99
N TYR A 25 0.46 9.96 2.67
CA TYR A 25 1.00 9.94 4.01
C TYR A 25 -0.16 9.77 5.01
N GLN A 26 -0.15 8.70 5.78
CA GLN A 26 -1.26 8.37 6.68
C GLN A 26 -1.19 9.18 7.97
N VAL A 27 -2.09 10.14 8.12
CA VAL A 27 -2.25 10.84 9.40
C VAL A 27 -3.28 10.13 10.29
N PRO A 28 -3.15 10.30 11.62
CA PRO A 28 -4.13 9.80 12.56
C PRO A 28 -5.55 10.30 12.25
N SER A 29 -6.56 9.51 12.59
CA SER A 29 -7.94 10.00 12.57
C SER A 29 -8.11 11.13 13.59
N PRO A 30 -9.06 12.07 13.39
CA PRO A 30 -9.32 13.14 14.35
C PRO A 30 -9.64 12.67 15.77
N SER A 31 -10.06 11.40 15.93
CA SER A 31 -10.31 10.75 17.22
C SER A 31 -9.04 10.26 17.93
N GLN A 32 -7.93 10.10 17.23
CA GLN A 32 -6.65 9.70 17.82
C GLN A 32 -5.98 10.91 18.48
N LYS A 33 -5.63 10.75 19.75
CA LYS A 33 -5.00 11.80 20.57
C LYS A 33 -3.49 11.90 20.37
N ILE A 34 -2.88 10.90 19.75
CA ILE A 34 -1.43 10.79 19.56
C ILE A 34 -1.11 11.15 18.11
N VAL A 35 -0.24 12.14 17.93
CA VAL A 35 0.33 12.49 16.63
C VAL A 35 1.72 11.85 16.54
N PRO A 36 1.97 10.96 15.57
CA PRO A 36 3.25 10.30 15.45
C PRO A 36 4.33 11.27 14.99
N VAL A 37 5.56 11.10 15.50
CA VAL A 37 6.73 11.90 15.08
C VAL A 37 7.05 11.68 13.60
N ARG A 38 6.75 10.49 13.08
CA ARG A 38 6.96 10.12 11.67
C ARG A 38 5.62 9.72 11.07
N ILE A 39 5.29 10.29 9.91
CA ILE A 39 4.05 9.97 9.19
C ILE A 39 4.37 8.86 8.17
N PRO A 40 3.77 7.66 8.30
CA PRO A 40 4.07 6.55 7.40
C PRO A 40 3.52 6.81 5.99
N LEU A 41 4.26 6.40 4.97
CA LEU A 41 3.80 6.36 3.58
C LEU A 41 3.03 5.06 3.35
N CYS A 42 1.81 5.16 2.83
CA CYS A 42 0.94 4.02 2.59
C CYS A 42 0.44 3.98 1.14
N LEU A 43 0.13 2.78 0.66
CA LEU A 43 -0.60 2.51 -0.57
C LEU A 43 -2.02 2.09 -0.20
N ALA A 44 -3.00 2.91 -0.56
CA ALA A 44 -4.40 2.55 -0.50
C ALA A 44 -4.83 1.92 -1.82
N TYR A 45 -5.49 0.76 -1.77
CA TYR A 45 -5.89 -0.03 -2.93
C TYR A 45 -7.35 -0.44 -2.79
N MET A 46 -8.14 -0.35 -3.88
CA MET A 46 -9.47 -0.96 -3.94
C MET A 46 -9.45 -2.14 -4.90
N SER A 47 -9.79 -3.32 -4.40
CA SER A 47 -9.85 -4.53 -5.20
C SER A 47 -11.01 -4.54 -6.18
N SER A 48 -10.98 -5.51 -7.09
CA SER A 48 -12.04 -5.87 -8.00
C SER A 48 -13.34 -6.18 -7.25
N ALA A 49 -13.27 -6.73 -6.04
CA ALA A 49 -14.41 -6.98 -5.15
C ALA A 49 -14.85 -5.75 -4.34
N ARG A 50 -14.30 -4.56 -4.63
CA ARG A 50 -14.53 -3.29 -3.90
C ARG A 50 -14.14 -3.31 -2.42
N LYS A 51 -13.27 -4.24 -2.02
CA LYS A 51 -12.65 -4.20 -0.70
C LYS A 51 -11.47 -3.23 -0.73
N ILE A 52 -11.33 -2.42 0.32
CA ILE A 52 -10.28 -1.42 0.42
C ILE A 52 -9.18 -1.93 1.36
N TYR A 53 -7.94 -1.81 0.92
CA TYR A 53 -6.74 -2.22 1.64
C TYR A 53 -5.79 -1.05 1.77
N HIS A 54 -5.05 -1.00 2.87
CA HIS A 54 -4.01 -0.02 3.11
C HIS A 54 -2.72 -0.76 3.46
N PHE A 55 -1.72 -0.64 2.61
CA PHE A 55 -0.43 -1.33 2.76
C PHE A 55 0.67 -0.33 3.10
N PRO A 56 1.44 -0.54 4.18
CA PRO A 56 2.62 0.26 4.44
C PRO A 56 3.64 0.17 3.30
N ILE A 57 4.28 1.29 2.99
CA ILE A 57 5.47 1.33 2.13
C ILE A 57 6.69 1.58 3.02
N THR A 58 7.70 0.73 2.87
CA THR A 58 8.98 0.89 3.55
C THR A 58 10.07 1.28 2.57
N CYS A 59 11.04 2.06 3.05
CA CYS A 59 12.30 2.33 2.38
C CYS A 59 13.42 1.90 3.32
N LYS A 60 14.27 0.98 2.85
CA LYS A 60 15.54 0.66 3.51
C LYS A 60 16.66 1.36 2.76
N ILE A 61 17.56 2.00 3.49
CA ILE A 61 18.76 2.61 2.93
C ILE A 61 19.93 1.71 3.30
N ASP A 62 20.68 1.28 2.31
CA ASP A 62 21.91 0.53 2.49
C ASP A 62 22.99 1.47 3.07
N GLU A 63 23.58 1.10 4.21
CA GLU A 63 24.48 1.99 4.95
C GLU A 63 25.82 2.20 4.23
N GLU A 64 26.26 1.25 3.42
CA GLU A 64 27.56 1.31 2.71
C GLU A 64 27.44 2.08 1.39
N THR A 65 26.39 1.83 0.62
CA THR A 65 26.20 2.37 -0.73
C THR A 65 25.27 3.59 -0.77
N GLY A 66 24.47 3.81 0.28
CA GLY A 66 23.38 4.78 0.28
C GLY A 66 22.20 4.37 -0.61
N GLY A 67 22.20 3.14 -1.13
CA GLY A 67 21.17 2.65 -2.04
C GLY A 67 19.81 2.50 -1.35
N GLU A 68 18.75 3.02 -1.98
CA GLU A 68 17.38 2.89 -1.48
C GLU A 68 16.71 1.59 -1.99
N SER A 69 15.91 0.97 -1.12
CA SER A 69 15.11 -0.21 -1.43
C SER A 69 13.68 -0.03 -0.92
N TRP A 70 12.77 0.24 -1.86
CA TRP A 70 11.36 0.51 -1.62
C TRP A 70 10.52 -0.76 -1.76
N LYS A 71 9.60 -1.02 -0.82
CA LYS A 71 8.76 -2.23 -0.79
C LYS A 71 7.35 -1.95 -0.27
N VAL A 72 6.33 -2.55 -0.89
CA VAL A 72 4.95 -2.58 -0.37
C VAL A 72 4.77 -3.81 0.52
N LEU A 73 4.32 -3.61 1.75
CA LEU A 73 4.06 -4.67 2.71
C LEU A 73 2.58 -5.09 2.64
N TYR A 74 2.26 -6.06 1.78
CA TYR A 74 0.90 -6.59 1.61
C TYR A 74 0.73 -8.03 2.11
N GLY A 75 1.70 -8.56 2.87
CA GLY A 75 1.66 -9.91 3.48
C GLY A 75 2.44 -10.99 2.72
N ASP A 76 2.96 -10.68 1.54
CA ASP A 76 3.84 -11.59 0.79
C ASP A 76 5.32 -11.35 1.15
N PRO A 77 6.02 -12.32 1.78
CA PRO A 77 7.44 -12.17 2.11
C PRO A 77 8.31 -11.97 0.86
N GLY A 78 7.90 -12.55 -0.27
CA GLY A 78 8.56 -12.47 -1.57
C GLY A 78 8.22 -11.23 -2.38
N SER A 79 7.50 -10.24 -1.82
CA SER A 79 7.14 -9.05 -2.61
C SER A 79 8.38 -8.29 -3.10
N SER A 80 8.30 -7.81 -4.34
CA SER A 80 9.40 -7.16 -5.05
C SER A 80 9.87 -5.89 -4.34
N THR A 81 11.17 -5.65 -4.40
CA THR A 81 11.83 -4.41 -3.97
C THR A 81 12.21 -3.58 -5.19
N PHE A 82 12.25 -2.25 -5.01
CA PHE A 82 12.52 -1.30 -6.09
C PHE A 82 13.53 -0.25 -5.67
N ALA A 83 14.46 0.10 -6.57
CA ALA A 83 15.48 1.12 -6.29
C ALA A 83 14.91 2.54 -6.13
N THR A 84 13.69 2.79 -6.61
CA THR A 84 13.01 4.09 -6.46
C THR A 84 11.52 3.91 -6.23
N LEU A 85 10.89 4.85 -5.53
CA LEU A 85 9.44 4.90 -5.38
C LEU A 85 8.72 4.99 -6.75
N SER A 86 9.32 5.65 -7.74
CA SER A 86 8.78 5.74 -9.11
C SER A 86 8.72 4.36 -9.79
N ALA A 87 9.78 3.55 -9.64
CA ALA A 87 9.82 2.19 -10.18
C ALA A 87 8.76 1.30 -9.52
N LEU A 88 8.58 1.43 -8.20
CA LEU A 88 7.51 0.76 -7.46
C LEU A 88 6.12 1.12 -8.01
N VAL A 89 5.83 2.42 -8.16
CA VAL A 89 4.54 2.89 -8.70
C VAL A 89 4.33 2.40 -10.13
N LYS A 90 5.37 2.42 -10.97
CA LYS A 90 5.29 1.94 -12.34
C LYS A 90 4.98 0.45 -12.40
N TYR A 91 5.62 -0.36 -11.56
CA TYR A 91 5.39 -1.79 -11.50
C TYR A 91 3.92 -2.11 -11.19
N TYR A 92 3.37 -1.56 -10.09
CA TYR A 92 1.99 -1.85 -9.68
C TYR A 92 0.93 -1.24 -10.61
N LYS A 93 1.29 -0.30 -11.49
CA LYS A 93 0.40 0.18 -12.56
C LYS A 93 0.34 -0.75 -13.77
N ILE A 94 1.40 -1.52 -14.01
CA ILE A 94 1.56 -2.35 -15.21
C ILE A 94 1.16 -3.80 -14.93
N TYR A 95 1.59 -4.33 -13.79
CA TYR A 95 1.41 -5.74 -13.45
C TYR A 95 0.20 -5.95 -12.55
N SER A 96 -0.46 -7.08 -12.74
CA SER A 96 -1.57 -7.53 -11.91
C SER A 96 -1.50 -9.05 -11.77
N TYR A 97 -2.14 -9.56 -10.73
CA TYR A 97 -2.30 -10.97 -10.47
C TYR A 97 -3.67 -11.42 -10.99
N MET A 98 -3.71 -12.61 -11.55
CA MET A 98 -4.95 -13.30 -11.91
C MET A 98 -5.17 -14.43 -10.89
N ASP A 99 -6.34 -14.48 -10.28
CA ASP A 99 -6.76 -15.62 -9.48
C ASP A 99 -7.02 -16.80 -10.44
N PRO A 100 -6.24 -17.89 -10.39
CA PRO A 100 -6.43 -19.02 -11.29
C PRO A 100 -7.76 -19.76 -11.10
N LYS A 101 -8.43 -19.58 -9.95
CA LYS A 101 -9.72 -20.23 -9.66
C LYS A 101 -10.90 -19.46 -10.22
N THR A 102 -10.88 -18.13 -10.13
CA THR A 102 -12.02 -17.27 -10.46
C THR A 102 -11.81 -16.44 -11.72
N GLY A 103 -10.57 -16.32 -12.21
CA GLY A 103 -10.20 -15.44 -13.32
C GLY A 103 -10.17 -13.95 -12.95
N VAL A 104 -10.42 -13.61 -11.68
CA VAL A 104 -10.40 -12.23 -11.19
C VAL A 104 -8.99 -11.64 -11.30
N ILE A 105 -8.91 -10.40 -11.77
CA ILE A 105 -7.65 -9.66 -11.92
C ILE A 105 -7.60 -8.53 -10.89
N ASP A 106 -6.53 -8.53 -10.09
CA ASP A 106 -6.25 -7.51 -9.08
C ASP A 106 -4.77 -7.14 -9.06
N THR A 107 -4.45 -5.89 -8.73
CA THR A 107 -3.06 -5.42 -8.58
C THR A 107 -2.31 -6.16 -7.47
N PHE A 108 -3.03 -6.61 -6.42
CA PHE A 108 -2.47 -7.36 -5.30
C PHE A 108 -3.18 -8.71 -5.16
N PRO A 109 -2.46 -9.80 -4.84
CA PRO A 109 -3.03 -11.13 -4.75
C PRO A 109 -3.70 -11.35 -3.39
N ILE A 110 -4.71 -10.53 -3.08
CA ILE A 110 -5.39 -10.47 -1.77
C ILE A 110 -6.08 -11.77 -1.35
N TRP A 111 -6.34 -12.69 -2.30
CA TRP A 111 -6.88 -14.03 -2.02
C TRP A 111 -5.82 -15.03 -1.55
N LYS A 112 -4.53 -14.72 -1.75
CA LYS A 112 -3.42 -15.57 -1.27
C LYS A 112 -3.02 -15.21 0.15
N THR A 113 -3.21 -13.96 0.54
CA THR A 113 -2.87 -13.49 1.87
C THR A 113 -4.01 -13.82 2.83
N VAL A 114 -3.71 -14.64 3.83
CA VAL A 114 -4.53 -14.74 5.04
C VAL A 114 -4.39 -13.40 5.74
N ILE A 115 -5.12 -12.39 5.27
CA ILE A 115 -5.34 -11.17 6.04
C ILE A 115 -6.34 -11.61 7.10
N SER A 116 -5.83 -12.04 8.26
CA SER A 116 -6.65 -12.13 9.45
C SER A 116 -7.23 -10.73 9.68
N ASP A 117 -8.54 -10.58 9.50
CA ASP A 117 -9.30 -9.46 10.02
C ASP A 117 -9.24 -9.54 11.57
N SER A 118 -8.13 -9.17 12.17
CA SER A 118 -7.97 -9.06 13.63
C SER A 118 -6.69 -8.30 13.97
N ASP A 119 -6.90 -7.06 14.44
CA ASP A 119 -6.30 -6.47 15.63
C ASP A 119 -4.81 -6.04 15.68
N GLU A 120 -4.66 -4.86 16.29
CA GLU A 120 -3.48 -4.28 16.95
C GLU A 120 -2.34 -3.73 16.07
N PHE A 121 -2.47 -2.44 15.73
CA PHE A 121 -1.32 -1.54 15.73
C PHE A 121 -1.23 -0.93 17.12
N ASP A 122 -0.16 -1.26 17.86
CA ASP A 122 0.35 -0.46 18.99
C ASP A 122 0.84 0.93 18.52
#